data_AF-A0A918WJX3-F1
#
_entry.id   AF-A0A918WJX3-F1
#
_cell.length_a   1.000
_cell.length_b   1.000
_cell.length_c   1.000
_cell.angle_alpha   90.00
_cell.angle_beta   90.00
_cell.angle_gamma   90.00
#
_symmetry.space_group_name_H-M   'P 1'
#
loop_
_entity.id
_entity.type
_entity.pdbx_description
1 polymer ?
#
loop_
_entity_poly.entity_id
_entity_poly.type
_entity_poly.pdbx_seq_one_letter_code
_entity_poly.pdbx_strand_id
1 'polypeptide(L)'
;MDERKVRYWYQSEEDELTTVDYFIEVEREEKSVLWGFHPRLPKGMHSKKGDEMGLGSDHSNRRQSFSEFLTAPYQTVSPELKEKLIAEMGEEPGPF
;
A
#
# COMPACT_ATOMS: atom_id res chain seq x y z
N MET A 1 -11.08 -15.45 -2.08
CA MET A 1 -9.68 -14.97 -1.95
C MET A 1 -9.23 -14.68 -3.36
N ASP A 2 -9.19 -13.40 -3.73
CA ASP A 2 -8.66 -12.98 -5.02
C ASP A 2 -7.14 -13.12 -4.97
N GLU A 3 -6.61 -14.26 -5.40
CA GLU A 3 -5.16 -14.55 -5.52
C GLU A 3 -4.41 -13.63 -6.52
N ARG A 4 -5.11 -12.60 -7.01
CA ARG A 4 -4.66 -11.63 -8.01
C ARG A 4 -4.05 -10.39 -7.38
N LYS A 5 -4.40 -10.10 -6.12
CA LYS A 5 -3.97 -8.90 -5.40
C LYS A 5 -3.31 -9.27 -4.09
N VAL A 6 -2.10 -8.78 -3.88
CA VAL A 6 -1.38 -8.98 -2.60
C VAL A 6 -1.04 -7.63 -2.00
N ARG A 7 -1.42 -7.46 -0.73
CA ARG A 7 -1.23 -6.21 0.03
C ARG A 7 -0.05 -6.32 0.97
N TYR A 8 0.79 -5.30 0.97
CA TYR A 8 1.91 -5.13 1.88
C TYR A 8 1.78 -3.81 2.64
N TRP A 9 1.71 -3.91 3.96
CA TRP A 9 1.82 -2.77 4.86
C TRP A 9 3.30 -2.47 5.07
N TYR A 10 3.72 -1.20 4.94
CA TYR A 10 5.14 -0.86 4.95
C TYR A 10 5.53 0.32 5.83
N GLN A 11 4.57 1.15 6.21
CA GLN A 11 4.81 2.31 7.05
C GLN A 11 3.56 2.63 7.85
N SER A 12 3.75 3.13 9.06
CA SER A 12 2.69 3.74 9.86
C SER A 12 3.18 5.10 10.32
N GLU A 13 2.31 6.09 10.27
CA GLU A 13 2.60 7.46 10.70
C GLU A 13 1.54 7.87 11.72
N GLU A 14 1.96 8.51 12.81
CA GLU A 14 1.02 9.14 13.75
C GLU A 14 0.79 10.58 13.30
N ASP A 15 -0.45 10.87 12.93
CA ASP A 15 -0.93 12.21 12.67
C ASP A 15 -1.58 12.80 13.94
N GLU A 16 -1.88 14.11 13.95
CA GLU A 16 -2.47 14.80 15.10
C GLU A 16 -3.80 14.16 15.57
N LEU A 17 -4.52 13.52 14.65
CA LEU A 17 -5.84 12.95 14.89
C LEU A 17 -5.85 11.42 15.03
N THR A 18 -4.96 10.71 14.32
CA THR A 18 -4.95 9.24 14.30
C THR A 18 -3.64 8.67 13.75
N THR A 19 -3.46 7.35 13.86
CA THR A 19 -2.41 6.62 13.13
C THR A 19 -2.89 6.30 11.71
N VAL A 20 -2.06 6.59 10.72
CA VAL A 20 -2.26 6.25 9.30
C VAL A 20 -1.31 5.13 8.92
N ASP A 21 -1.85 4.00 8.47
CA ASP A 21 -1.07 2.87 7.96
C ASP A 21 -1.00 2.92 6.43
N TYR A 22 0.19 2.98 5.86
CA TYR A 22 0.41 2.95 4.42
C TYR A 22 0.58 1.53 3.91
N PHE A 23 0.01 1.26 2.75
CA PHE A 23 0.08 -0.03 2.09
C PHE A 23 0.31 0.09 0.59
N ILE A 24 0.84 -0.99 0.01
CA ILE A 24 0.95 -1.20 -1.43
C ILE A 24 0.19 -2.47 -1.77
N GLU A 25 -0.72 -2.41 -2.72
CA GLU A 25 -1.34 -3.58 -3.33
C GLU A 25 -0.73 -3.84 -4.69
N VAL A 26 -0.19 -5.04 -4.86
CA VAL A 26 0.32 -5.53 -6.14
C VAL A 26 -0.81 -6.23 -6.87
N GLU A 27 -1.07 -5.83 -8.10
CA GLU A 27 -2.06 -6.44 -8.98
C GLU A 27 -1.33 -7.17 -10.11
N ARG A 28 -1.22 -8.49 -9.99
CA ARG A 28 -0.37 -9.32 -10.86
C ARG A 28 -0.84 -9.34 -12.32
N GLU A 29 -2.17 -9.29 -12.55
CA GLU A 29 -2.75 -9.29 -13.91
C GLU A 29 -2.47 -8.00 -14.67
N GLU A 30 -2.71 -6.85 -14.03
CA GLU A 30 -2.47 -5.53 -14.63
C GLU A 30 -0.98 -5.12 -14.58
N LYS A 31 -0.15 -5.90 -13.89
CA LYS A 31 1.23 -5.56 -13.53
C LYS A 31 1.33 -4.16 -12.95
N SER A 32 0.44 -3.85 -12.01
CA SER A 32 0.32 -2.53 -11.41
C SER A 32 0.51 -2.59 -9.90
N VAL A 33 0.93 -1.48 -9.33
CA VAL A 33 1.00 -1.26 -7.89
C VAL A 33 0.06 -0.12 -7.52
N LEU A 34 -0.80 -0.39 -6.54
CA LEU A 34 -1.70 0.58 -5.95
C LEU A 34 -1.14 1.01 -4.61
N TRP A 35 -0.83 2.29 -4.50
CA TRP A 35 -0.46 2.93 -3.25
C TRP A 35 -1.71 3.38 -2.54
N GLY A 36 -1.84 3.00 -1.27
CA GLY A 36 -2.97 3.37 -0.44
C GLY A 36 -2.57 3.60 1.00
N PHE A 37 -3.53 4.08 1.78
CA PHE A 37 -3.37 4.29 3.20
C PHE A 37 -4.69 4.02 3.93
N HIS A 38 -4.58 3.63 5.19
CA HIS A 38 -5.68 3.32 6.09
C HIS A 38 -5.52 4.17 7.36
N PRO A 39 -6.25 5.29 7.49
CA PRO A 39 -6.33 6.01 8.75
C PRO A 39 -7.12 5.17 9.75
N ARG A 40 -6.52 4.84 10.89
CA ARG A 40 -7.21 4.10 11.95
C ARG A 40 -8.33 4.92 12.56
N LEU A 41 -9.30 4.24 13.13
CA LEU A 41 -10.29 4.87 14.02
C LEU A 41 -9.65 5.16 15.38
N PRO A 42 -9.66 6.43 15.85
CA PRO A 42 -9.18 6.79 17.18
C PRO A 42 -9.92 6.03 18.27
N LYS A 43 -9.22 5.70 19.35
CA LYS A 43 -9.81 4.94 20.46
C LYS A 43 -11.01 5.68 21.05
N GLY A 44 -12.16 5.00 21.09
CA GLY A 44 -13.40 5.57 21.61
C GLY A 44 -14.21 6.38 20.59
N MET A 45 -13.72 6.53 19.35
CA MET A 45 -14.51 7.09 18.26
C MET A 45 -15.51 6.03 17.75
N HIS A 46 -16.77 6.44 17.61
CA HIS A 46 -17.81 5.61 17.04
C HIS A 46 -17.62 5.48 15.51
N SER A 47 -17.81 4.28 14.95
CA SER A 47 -17.59 3.98 13.52
C SER A 47 -18.23 4.98 12.57
N LYS A 48 -19.53 5.29 12.75
CA LYS A 48 -20.24 6.32 11.96
C LYS A 48 -19.54 7.69 11.92
N LYS A 49 -18.95 8.12 13.04
CA LYS A 49 -18.23 9.39 13.12
C LYS A 49 -16.87 9.29 12.43
N GLY A 50 -16.25 8.10 12.46
CA GLY A 50 -15.09 7.79 11.64
C GLY A 50 -15.42 7.90 10.15
N ASP A 51 -16.51 7.28 9.69
CA ASP A 51 -16.94 7.34 8.28
C ASP A 51 -17.16 8.79 7.81
N GLU A 52 -17.82 9.64 8.62
CA GLU A 52 -18.00 11.07 8.34
C GLU A 52 -16.67 11.83 8.19
N MET A 53 -15.62 11.37 8.87
CA MET A 53 -14.27 11.96 8.85
C MET A 53 -13.32 11.22 7.89
N GLY A 54 -13.78 10.20 7.18
CA GLY A 54 -12.95 9.36 6.32
C GLY A 54 -11.96 8.45 7.07
N LEU A 55 -12.21 8.17 8.35
CA LEU A 55 -11.39 7.30 9.20
C LEU A 55 -11.93 5.87 9.22
N GLY A 56 -11.04 4.88 9.37
CA GLY A 56 -11.40 3.45 9.45
C GLY A 56 -11.69 2.78 8.11
N SER A 57 -11.35 3.44 7.00
CA SER A 57 -11.54 2.94 5.63
C SER A 57 -10.24 3.00 4.84
N ASP A 58 -10.09 2.12 3.85
CA ASP A 58 -8.95 2.15 2.94
C ASP A 58 -9.11 3.26 1.90
N HIS A 59 -8.04 4.03 1.70
CA HIS A 59 -7.96 5.06 0.68
C HIS A 59 -6.94 4.68 -0.37
N SER A 60 -7.37 4.69 -1.63
CA SER A 60 -6.48 4.54 -2.78
C SER A 60 -5.90 5.90 -3.14
N ASN A 61 -4.59 6.04 -3.10
CA ASN A 61 -3.92 7.30 -3.41
C ASN A 61 -3.50 7.34 -4.88
N ARG A 62 -2.69 6.35 -5.32
CA ARG A 62 -2.14 6.34 -6.68
C ARG A 62 -1.92 4.93 -7.19
N ARG A 63 -2.33 4.68 -8.43
CA ARG A 63 -1.93 3.49 -9.20
C ARG A 63 -0.73 3.83 -10.07
N GLN A 64 0.25 2.93 -10.13
CA GLN A 64 1.45 3.07 -10.94
C GLN A 64 1.78 1.71 -11.58
N SER A 65 2.35 1.71 -12.78
CA SER A 65 2.79 0.46 -13.42
C SER A 65 3.99 -0.13 -12.68
N PHE A 66 4.11 -1.46 -12.64
CA PHE A 66 5.23 -2.09 -11.93
C PHE A 66 6.60 -1.70 -12.51
N SER A 67 6.70 -1.56 -13.84
CA SER A 67 7.92 -1.07 -14.50
C SER A 67 8.31 0.36 -14.07
N GLU A 68 7.33 1.24 -13.89
CA GLU A 68 7.58 2.59 -13.36
C GLU A 68 7.97 2.54 -11.88
N PHE A 69 7.37 1.65 -11.09
CA PHE A 69 7.74 1.45 -9.70
C PHE A 69 9.22 1.01 -9.54
N LEU A 70 9.72 0.16 -10.43
CA LEU A 70 11.12 -0.29 -10.38
C LEU A 70 12.12 0.84 -10.64
N THR A 71 11.76 1.77 -11.52
CA THR A 71 12.65 2.87 -11.98
C THR A 71 12.50 4.12 -11.13
N ALA A 72 11.27 4.50 -10.79
CA ALA A 72 10.92 5.70 -10.02
C ALA A 72 9.65 5.45 -9.19
N PRO A 73 9.75 4.83 -8.00
CA PRO A 73 8.59 4.58 -7.16
C PRO A 73 7.97 5.89 -6.67
N TYR A 74 6.64 5.95 -6.58
CA TYR A 74 5.92 7.14 -6.12
C TYR A 74 6.35 7.60 -4.72
N GLN A 75 6.61 6.66 -3.82
CA GLN A 75 7.20 6.95 -2.51
C GLN A 75 8.44 6.07 -2.28
N THR A 76 9.32 6.54 -1.40
CA THR A 76 10.47 5.76 -0.95
C THR A 76 9.99 4.53 -0.18
N VAL A 77 10.41 3.35 -0.62
CA VAL A 77 10.16 2.08 0.06
C VAL A 77 11.49 1.46 0.47
N SER A 78 11.46 0.63 1.51
CA SER A 78 12.65 -0.10 1.91
C SER A 78 13.09 -1.08 0.80
N PRO A 79 14.40 -1.32 0.65
CA PRO A 79 14.92 -2.30 -0.32
C PRO A 79 14.28 -3.69 -0.14
N GLU A 80 14.11 -4.14 1.10
CA GLU A 80 13.50 -5.43 1.42
C GLU A 80 12.05 -5.54 0.93
N LEU A 81 11.27 -4.45 1.03
CA LEU A 81 9.92 -4.43 0.49
C LEU A 81 9.96 -4.47 -1.03
N LYS A 82 10.85 -3.69 -1.66
CA LYS A 82 11.01 -3.69 -3.11
C LYS A 82 11.33 -5.09 -3.64
N GLU A 83 12.24 -5.82 -2.99
CA GLU A 83 12.56 -7.21 -3.34
C GLU A 83 11.37 -8.15 -3.18
N LYS A 84 10.58 -8.00 -2.10
CA LYS A 84 9.34 -8.77 -1.94
C LYS A 84 8.34 -8.50 -3.05
N LEU A 85 8.13 -7.23 -3.44
CA LEU A 85 7.22 -6.85 -4.51
C LEU A 85 7.69 -7.37 -5.88
N ILE A 86 9.00 -7.43 -6.12
CA ILE A 86 9.61 -8.04 -7.31
C ILE A 86 9.37 -9.54 -7.35
N ALA A 87 9.68 -10.25 -6.26
CA ALA A 87 9.45 -11.68 -6.14
C ALA A 87 7.97 -12.03 -6.31
N GLU A 88 7.09 -11.19 -5.76
CA GLU A 88 5.63 -11.33 -5.84
C GLU A 88 5.08 -11.20 -7.27
N MET A 89 5.69 -10.34 -8.08
CA MET A 89 5.36 -10.16 -9.49
C MET A 89 5.91 -11.28 -10.39
N GLY A 90 6.73 -12.18 -9.83
CA GLY A 90 7.38 -13.26 -10.59
C GLY A 90 8.45 -12.76 -11.56
N GLU A 91 8.95 -11.53 -11.39
CA GLU A 91 10.21 -11.13 -12.03
C GLU A 91 11.35 -11.73 -11.21
N GLU A 92 11.95 -12.80 -11.72
CA GLU A 92 13.23 -13.27 -11.16
C GLU A 92 14.23 -12.08 -11.22
N PRO A 93 14.99 -11.80 -10.14
CA PRO A 93 16.08 -10.87 -10.23
C PRO A 93 17.04 -11.39 -11.31
N GLY A 94 17.07 -10.71 -12.46
CA GLY A 94 17.97 -11.06 -13.55
C GLY A 94 19.40 -11.18 -13.02
N PRO A 95 20.21 -12.13 -13.52
CA PRO A 95 21.51 -12.42 -12.95
C PRO A 95 22.37 -11.16 -12.96
N PHE A 96 22.79 -10.74 -11.76
CA PHE A 96 23.82 -9.73 -11.53
C PHE A 96 25.18 -10.20 -12.06
#